data_AF-A0A7K8Q7G4-F1
#
_entry.id   AF-A0A7K8Q7G4-F1
#
_cell.length_a   1.000
_cell.length_b   1.000
_cell.length_c   1.000
_cell.angle_alpha   90.00
_cell.angle_beta   90.00
_cell.angle_gamma   90.00
#
_symmetry.space_group_name_H-M   'P 1'
#
loop_
_entity.id
_entity.type
_entity.pdbx_description
1 polymer ?
#
loop_
_entity_poly.entity_id
_entity_poly.type
_entity_poly.pdbx_seq_one_letter_code
_entity_poly.pdbx_strand_id
1 'polypeptide(L)'
;PLGLKEGVLPTQRSCLSNAGGNFFMAGVGFSFIFSWLLMLLVLVTFVLGGNVYMLLCESWRNQQLFQLLDTPGVIPGFNLSELLGQEAGTTNFSEIYRQCQQDTSLWKTLHLDQSVSLDELLNISQYTGDISTAFEKMNITLNPISLLSQTQKDLLLNASRAGQPPNFTLTLEQLDQNVTQRSLLDLAAELEQLAEKVGTDVKNNLEDNARRLREMDNLMQANFSGPLQSLKQNIHSVQSGAAQLEGQTRAALDKASETQEFLEMETPNIIKNETWAFLEQLLDFFETYISWAKSKLTEDVARCKPIAQSLDNVEVIGCDYIMDSVNAFWFSLGWCTLFLLPSIILAVRIAKFYRRMNFADVYRPPAFNNYKIPRPATRH
;
A
#
# COMPACT_ATOMS: atom_id res chain seq x y z
N PRO A 1 -50.55 -50.50 -44.10
CA PRO A 1 -51.13 -49.70 -42.98
C PRO A 1 -50.47 -48.31 -42.96
N LEU A 2 -51.30 -47.27 -42.91
CA LEU A 2 -50.95 -45.85 -43.09
C LEU A 2 -50.43 -45.46 -44.48
N GLY A 3 -51.33 -44.98 -45.34
CA GLY A 3 -50.98 -44.39 -46.64
C GLY A 3 -51.90 -44.81 -47.79
N LEU A 4 -51.82 -44.06 -48.89
CA LEU A 4 -52.53 -44.31 -50.16
C LEU A 4 -52.37 -45.78 -50.57
N LYS A 5 -53.46 -46.50 -50.84
CA LYS A 5 -53.41 -47.86 -51.41
C LYS A 5 -53.44 -47.76 -52.93
N GLU A 6 -52.42 -48.27 -53.61
CA GLU A 6 -52.37 -48.31 -55.07
C GLU A 6 -53.57 -49.09 -55.63
N GLY A 7 -54.23 -48.54 -56.66
CA GLY A 7 -55.37 -49.17 -57.34
C GLY A 7 -56.76 -48.93 -56.74
N VAL A 8 -56.90 -48.14 -55.66
CA VAL A 8 -58.22 -47.83 -55.06
C VAL A 8 -58.87 -46.61 -55.74
N LEU A 9 -60.15 -46.74 -56.10
CA LEU A 9 -60.95 -45.65 -56.68
C LEU A 9 -60.95 -44.40 -55.76
N PRO A 10 -60.89 -43.17 -56.31
CA PRO A 10 -60.82 -41.93 -55.53
C PRO A 10 -61.95 -41.73 -54.50
N THR A 11 -63.09 -42.39 -54.68
CA THR A 11 -64.26 -42.39 -53.79
C THR A 11 -64.13 -43.31 -52.57
N GLN A 12 -63.19 -44.26 -52.57
CA GLN A 12 -63.01 -45.27 -51.50
C GLN A 12 -61.74 -45.08 -50.66
N ARG A 13 -61.09 -43.91 -50.73
CA ARG A 13 -59.88 -43.59 -49.95
C ARG A 13 -60.12 -43.65 -48.44
N SER A 14 -59.13 -44.03 -47.62
CA SER A 14 -59.30 -44.15 -46.15
C SER A 14 -59.59 -42.81 -45.46
N CYS A 15 -60.23 -42.86 -44.28
CA CYS A 15 -60.52 -41.65 -43.48
C CYS A 15 -59.24 -40.87 -43.12
N LEU A 16 -58.18 -41.58 -42.74
CA LEU A 16 -56.88 -41.00 -42.42
C LEU A 16 -56.23 -40.29 -43.62
N SER A 17 -56.35 -40.86 -44.83
CA SER A 17 -55.86 -40.23 -46.05
C SER A 17 -56.64 -38.95 -46.37
N ASN A 18 -57.97 -38.98 -46.22
CA ASN A 18 -58.81 -37.80 -46.41
C ASN A 18 -58.51 -36.68 -45.39
N ALA A 19 -58.31 -37.05 -44.12
CA ALA A 19 -57.89 -36.12 -43.07
C ALA A 19 -56.54 -35.47 -43.40
N GLY A 20 -55.54 -36.24 -43.85
CA GLY A 20 -54.25 -35.71 -44.31
C GLY A 20 -54.39 -34.73 -45.48
N GLY A 21 -55.25 -35.04 -46.46
CA GLY A 21 -55.56 -34.13 -47.57
C GLY A 21 -56.21 -32.81 -47.11
N ASN A 22 -57.09 -32.87 -46.10
CA ASN A 22 -57.69 -31.68 -45.50
C ASN A 22 -56.67 -30.87 -44.70
N PHE A 23 -55.75 -31.52 -43.97
CA PHE A 23 -54.65 -30.84 -43.29
C PHE A 23 -53.70 -30.13 -44.26
N PHE A 24 -53.36 -30.75 -45.40
CA PHE A 24 -52.57 -30.08 -46.44
C PHE A 24 -53.29 -28.83 -47.00
N MET A 25 -54.61 -28.91 -47.26
CA MET A 25 -55.38 -27.75 -47.74
C MET A 25 -55.55 -26.67 -46.66
N ALA A 26 -55.71 -27.05 -45.39
CA ALA A 26 -55.73 -26.11 -44.27
C ALA A 26 -54.37 -25.42 -44.09
N GLY A 27 -53.27 -26.17 -44.21
CA GLY A 27 -51.90 -25.63 -44.20
C GLY A 27 -51.65 -24.65 -45.34
N VAL A 28 -52.10 -24.97 -46.57
CA VAL A 28 -52.05 -24.04 -47.70
C VAL A 28 -52.83 -22.75 -47.40
N GLY A 29 -54.05 -22.87 -46.84
CA GLY A 29 -54.85 -21.72 -46.44
C GLY A 29 -54.15 -20.86 -45.38
N PHE A 30 -53.57 -21.48 -44.35
CA PHE A 30 -52.79 -20.80 -43.32
C PHE A 30 -51.56 -20.10 -43.91
N SER A 31 -50.81 -20.78 -44.78
CA SER A 31 -49.68 -20.19 -45.49
C SER A 31 -50.08 -18.97 -46.31
N PHE A 32 -51.22 -18.98 -47.02
CA PHE A 32 -51.71 -17.80 -47.74
C PHE A 32 -52.09 -16.63 -46.81
N ILE A 33 -52.73 -16.91 -45.68
CA ILE A 33 -53.16 -15.88 -44.73
C ILE A 33 -51.96 -15.20 -44.06
N PHE A 34 -50.93 -15.97 -43.68
CA PHE A 34 -49.78 -15.47 -42.91
C PHE A 34 -48.53 -15.18 -43.76
N SER A 35 -48.49 -15.55 -45.05
CA SER A 35 -47.30 -15.35 -45.89
C SER A 35 -46.90 -13.89 -46.03
N TRP A 36 -47.86 -12.97 -46.15
CA TRP A 36 -47.56 -11.54 -46.26
C TRP A 36 -47.02 -10.96 -44.94
N LEU A 37 -47.53 -11.42 -43.79
CA LEU A 37 -47.03 -11.04 -42.47
C LEU A 37 -45.60 -11.54 -42.25
N LEU A 38 -45.33 -12.79 -42.63
CA LEU A 38 -44.01 -13.40 -42.52
C LEU A 38 -43.01 -12.73 -43.47
N MET A 39 -43.41 -12.41 -44.71
CA MET A 39 -42.59 -11.63 -45.65
C MET A 39 -42.31 -10.22 -45.13
N LEU A 40 -43.31 -9.54 -44.55
CA LEU A 40 -43.16 -8.21 -43.97
C LEU A 40 -42.22 -8.24 -42.75
N LEU A 41 -42.34 -9.25 -41.88
CA LEU A 41 -41.45 -9.43 -40.74
C LEU A 41 -39.99 -9.63 -41.17
N VAL A 42 -39.75 -10.48 -42.18
CA VAL A 42 -38.41 -10.70 -42.75
C VAL A 42 -37.87 -9.41 -43.35
N LEU A 43 -38.68 -8.66 -44.11
CA LEU A 43 -38.26 -7.40 -44.71
C LEU A 43 -37.84 -6.38 -43.64
N VAL A 44 -38.65 -6.18 -42.61
CA VAL A 44 -38.37 -5.21 -41.54
C VAL A 44 -37.11 -5.60 -40.78
N THR A 45 -36.98 -6.87 -40.39
CA THR A 45 -35.81 -7.36 -39.65
C THR A 45 -34.54 -7.41 -40.51
N PHE A 46 -34.64 -7.66 -41.82
CA PHE A 46 -33.53 -7.55 -42.77
C PHE A 46 -33.06 -6.10 -42.94
N VAL A 47 -33.99 -5.17 -43.16
CA VAL A 47 -33.63 -3.75 -43.36
C VAL A 47 -33.02 -3.19 -42.08
N LEU A 48 -33.64 -3.40 -40.92
CA LEU A 48 -33.06 -2.95 -39.66
C LEU A 48 -31.76 -3.68 -39.35
N GLY A 49 -31.76 -5.01 -39.47
CA GLY A 49 -30.62 -5.91 -39.25
C GLY A 49 -29.38 -5.52 -40.07
N GLY A 50 -29.52 -5.54 -41.38
CA GLY A 50 -28.42 -5.26 -42.30
C GLY A 50 -27.89 -3.84 -42.17
N ASN A 51 -28.77 -2.83 -42.08
CA ASN A 51 -28.33 -1.43 -42.04
C ASN A 51 -27.68 -1.06 -40.71
N VAL A 52 -28.26 -1.47 -39.57
CA VAL A 52 -27.68 -1.17 -38.26
C VAL A 52 -26.34 -1.89 -38.09
N TYR A 53 -26.19 -3.12 -38.59
CA TYR A 53 -24.91 -3.83 -38.54
C TYR A 53 -23.82 -3.10 -39.34
N MET A 54 -24.12 -2.73 -40.59
CA MET A 54 -23.14 -2.06 -41.45
C MET A 54 -22.81 -0.63 -41.01
N LEU A 55 -23.80 0.14 -40.52
CA LEU A 55 -23.59 1.56 -40.18
C LEU A 55 -23.10 1.79 -38.75
N LEU A 56 -23.49 0.94 -37.79
CA LEU A 56 -23.15 1.13 -36.39
C LEU A 56 -22.10 0.11 -35.94
N CYS A 57 -22.34 -1.19 -36.10
CA CYS A 57 -21.43 -2.21 -35.58
C CYS A 57 -20.07 -2.22 -36.29
N GLU A 58 -20.07 -2.21 -37.62
CA GLU A 58 -18.82 -2.19 -38.38
C GLU A 58 -18.06 -0.86 -38.20
N SER A 59 -18.77 0.26 -38.14
CA SER A 59 -18.16 1.58 -37.89
C SER A 59 -17.66 1.76 -36.44
N TRP A 60 -18.30 1.13 -35.46
CA TRP A 60 -17.83 1.11 -34.07
C TRP A 60 -16.56 0.29 -33.95
N ARG A 61 -16.55 -0.93 -34.52
CA ARG A 61 -15.38 -1.83 -34.49
C ARG A 61 -14.15 -1.22 -35.16
N ASN A 62 -14.35 -0.51 -36.27
CA ASN A 62 -13.28 0.20 -36.98
C ASN A 62 -12.97 1.58 -36.39
N GLN A 63 -13.57 1.95 -35.25
CA GLN A 63 -13.43 3.25 -34.57
C GLN A 63 -13.81 4.47 -35.42
N GLN A 64 -14.40 4.26 -36.60
CA GLN A 64 -14.89 5.33 -37.48
C GLN A 64 -16.04 6.09 -36.83
N LEU A 65 -16.82 5.42 -35.97
CA LEU A 65 -17.89 6.06 -35.21
C LEU A 65 -17.33 7.12 -34.26
N PHE A 66 -16.19 6.87 -33.61
CA PHE A 66 -15.55 7.85 -32.73
C PHE A 66 -14.98 9.04 -33.51
N GLN A 67 -14.42 8.80 -34.70
CA GLN A 67 -13.99 9.88 -35.60
C GLN A 67 -15.15 10.77 -36.07
N LEU A 68 -16.35 10.19 -36.22
CA LEU A 68 -17.56 10.95 -36.55
C LEU A 68 -18.01 11.84 -35.39
N LEU A 69 -17.93 11.34 -34.14
CA LEU A 69 -18.18 12.16 -32.94
C LEU A 69 -17.15 13.29 -32.78
N ASP A 70 -15.92 13.06 -33.22
CA ASP A 70 -14.84 14.06 -33.19
C ASP A 70 -14.97 15.12 -34.30
N THR A 71 -15.82 14.90 -35.30
CA THR A 71 -16.01 15.83 -36.42
C THR A 71 -16.95 16.98 -36.01
N PRO A 72 -16.45 18.23 -35.91
CA PRO A 72 -17.27 19.35 -35.46
C PRO A 72 -18.42 19.63 -36.45
N GLY A 73 -19.63 19.78 -35.92
CA GLY A 73 -20.83 20.11 -36.70
C GLY A 73 -21.65 18.91 -37.18
N VAL A 74 -21.21 17.67 -36.93
CA VAL A 74 -22.04 16.47 -37.22
C VAL A 74 -23.16 16.29 -36.19
N ILE A 75 -22.86 16.53 -34.90
CA ILE A 75 -23.85 16.50 -33.82
C ILE A 75 -24.08 17.94 -33.34
N PRO A 76 -25.27 18.53 -33.58
CA PRO A 76 -25.54 19.90 -33.18
C PRO A 76 -25.51 20.05 -31.65
N GLY A 77 -24.67 20.95 -31.15
CA GLY A 77 -24.57 21.28 -29.72
C GLY A 77 -23.66 20.36 -28.89
N PHE A 78 -22.94 19.43 -29.51
CA PHE A 78 -21.95 18.59 -28.83
C PHE A 78 -20.53 19.03 -29.18
N ASN A 79 -19.79 19.52 -28.19
CA ASN A 79 -18.36 19.77 -28.28
C ASN A 79 -17.70 19.31 -26.98
N LEU A 80 -16.92 18.25 -27.05
CA LEU A 80 -16.29 17.64 -25.88
C LEU A 80 -15.30 18.60 -25.20
N SER A 81 -14.53 19.36 -25.99
CA SER A 81 -13.60 20.35 -25.46
C SER A 81 -14.32 21.47 -24.70
N GLU A 82 -15.46 21.94 -25.21
CA GLU A 82 -16.27 22.97 -24.53
C GLU A 82 -16.88 22.45 -23.21
N LEU A 83 -17.35 21.19 -23.20
CA LEU A 83 -17.87 20.55 -21.98
C LEU A 83 -16.80 20.37 -20.90
N LEU A 84 -15.55 20.12 -21.31
CA LEU A 84 -14.39 19.99 -20.43
C LEU A 84 -13.78 21.34 -20.04
N GLY A 85 -14.31 22.46 -20.56
CA GLY A 85 -13.78 23.80 -20.29
C GLY A 85 -12.41 24.06 -20.92
N GLN A 86 -12.08 23.34 -22.00
CA GLN A 86 -10.84 23.48 -22.75
C GLN A 86 -11.04 24.23 -24.07
N GLU A 87 -9.93 24.70 -24.65
CA GLU A 87 -9.96 25.32 -25.97
C GLU A 87 -10.51 24.34 -27.03
N ALA A 88 -11.30 24.85 -27.96
CA ALA A 88 -11.98 24.01 -28.93
C ALA A 88 -10.99 23.23 -29.81
N GLY A 89 -11.11 21.90 -29.82
CA GLY A 89 -10.31 21.01 -30.69
C GLY A 89 -9.06 20.41 -30.03
N THR A 90 -8.89 20.55 -28.73
CA THR A 90 -7.76 19.94 -27.99
C THR A 90 -7.98 18.46 -27.68
N THR A 91 -9.22 18.00 -27.58
CA THR A 91 -9.56 16.63 -27.13
C THR A 91 -10.41 15.89 -28.14
N ASN A 92 -9.85 14.79 -28.66
CA ASN A 92 -10.53 13.87 -29.56
C ASN A 92 -10.96 12.62 -28.78
N PHE A 93 -12.24 12.26 -28.85
CA PHE A 93 -12.82 11.05 -28.25
C PHE A 93 -12.11 9.79 -28.73
N SER A 94 -11.74 9.71 -30.01
CA SER A 94 -10.97 8.58 -30.55
C SER A 94 -9.62 8.41 -29.84
N GLU A 95 -8.94 9.51 -29.55
CA GLU A 95 -7.66 9.48 -28.84
C GLU A 95 -7.86 9.15 -27.36
N ILE A 96 -8.89 9.72 -26.73
CA ILE A 96 -9.28 9.42 -25.34
C ILE A 96 -9.52 7.92 -25.18
N TYR A 97 -10.34 7.34 -26.05
CA TYR A 97 -10.65 5.91 -26.02
C TYR A 97 -9.38 5.05 -26.19
N ARG A 98 -8.51 5.41 -27.15
CA ARG A 98 -7.23 4.69 -27.38
C ARG A 98 -6.31 4.75 -26.16
N GLN A 99 -6.17 5.91 -25.53
CA GLN A 99 -5.35 6.05 -24.32
C GLN A 99 -5.96 5.29 -23.13
N CYS A 100 -7.28 5.24 -23.03
CA CYS A 100 -7.97 4.45 -22.01
C CYS A 100 -7.79 2.96 -22.20
N GLN A 101 -7.77 2.45 -23.43
CA GLN A 101 -7.39 1.06 -23.70
C GLN A 101 -5.96 0.74 -23.21
N GLN A 102 -5.06 1.73 -23.24
CA GLN A 102 -3.68 1.61 -22.74
C GLN A 102 -3.54 1.78 -21.20
N ASP A 103 -4.65 1.86 -20.46
CA ASP A 103 -4.64 2.05 -18.99
C ASP A 103 -4.07 3.40 -18.53
N THR A 104 -4.19 4.43 -19.37
CA THR A 104 -3.79 5.79 -19.01
C THR A 104 -4.75 6.38 -17.97
N SER A 105 -4.26 7.28 -17.13
CA SER A 105 -5.07 8.05 -16.18
C SER A 105 -5.96 9.06 -16.91
N LEU A 106 -7.15 9.31 -16.39
CA LEU A 106 -8.02 10.37 -16.91
C LEU A 106 -7.34 11.75 -16.87
N TRP A 107 -6.44 11.98 -15.91
CA TRP A 107 -5.68 13.23 -15.84
C TRP A 107 -4.89 13.50 -17.12
N LYS A 108 -4.09 12.52 -17.56
CA LYS A 108 -3.29 12.63 -18.79
C LYS A 108 -4.17 12.59 -20.03
N THR A 109 -5.19 11.72 -20.02
CA THR A 109 -6.05 11.51 -21.19
C THR A 109 -6.96 12.68 -21.52
N LEU A 110 -7.44 13.40 -20.51
CA LEU A 110 -8.24 14.61 -20.70
C LEU A 110 -7.39 15.88 -20.71
N HIS A 111 -6.05 15.78 -20.69
CA HIS A 111 -5.14 16.93 -20.66
C HIS A 111 -5.50 17.96 -19.57
N LEU A 112 -5.86 17.48 -18.37
CA LEU A 112 -6.30 18.35 -17.26
C LEU A 112 -5.19 19.26 -16.73
N ASP A 113 -3.93 18.97 -17.08
CA ASP A 113 -2.78 19.84 -16.83
C ASP A 113 -2.91 21.21 -17.50
N GLN A 114 -3.66 21.32 -18.60
CA GLN A 114 -3.88 22.58 -19.31
C GLN A 114 -4.90 23.49 -18.61
N SER A 115 -5.87 22.91 -17.91
CA SER A 115 -6.92 23.67 -17.21
C SER A 115 -6.62 23.85 -15.72
N VAL A 116 -5.89 22.91 -15.11
CA VAL A 116 -5.55 22.92 -13.69
C VAL A 116 -4.05 22.68 -13.50
N SER A 117 -3.34 23.74 -13.12
CA SER A 117 -1.93 23.64 -12.73
C SER A 117 -1.81 23.09 -11.31
N LEU A 118 -1.43 21.80 -11.18
CA LEU A 118 -1.12 21.20 -9.88
C LEU A 118 0.10 21.86 -9.22
N ASP A 119 1.01 22.42 -10.02
CA ASP A 119 2.18 23.13 -9.50
C ASP A 119 1.79 24.42 -8.80
N GLU A 120 0.78 25.12 -9.31
CA GLU A 120 0.26 26.34 -8.71
C GLU A 120 -0.66 26.02 -7.52
N LEU A 121 -1.54 25.03 -7.66
CA LEU A 121 -2.52 24.65 -6.64
C LEU A 121 -1.87 24.04 -5.38
N LEU A 122 -0.81 23.23 -5.56
CA LEU A 122 -0.08 22.59 -4.48
C LEU A 122 1.25 23.29 -4.19
N ASN A 123 1.36 24.58 -4.51
CA ASN A 123 2.56 25.35 -4.22
C ASN A 123 2.66 25.67 -2.72
N ILE A 124 3.56 24.98 -2.01
CA ILE A 124 3.82 25.26 -0.59
C ILE A 124 4.85 26.34 -0.34
N SER A 125 5.57 26.82 -1.36
CA SER A 125 6.64 27.82 -1.17
C SER A 125 6.14 29.09 -0.46
N GLN A 126 4.87 29.47 -0.68
CA GLN A 126 4.21 30.58 0.00
C GLN A 126 4.11 30.34 1.52
N TYR A 127 3.74 29.14 1.94
CA TYR A 127 3.62 28.77 3.35
C TYR A 127 4.98 28.49 3.98
N THR A 128 5.92 27.90 3.22
CA THR A 128 7.29 27.65 3.69
C THR A 128 7.97 28.94 4.14
N GLY A 129 7.79 30.04 3.40
CA GLY A 129 8.33 31.34 3.79
C GLY A 129 7.75 31.86 5.11
N ASP A 130 6.42 31.78 5.27
CA ASP A 130 5.73 32.22 6.48
C ASP A 130 6.09 31.36 7.70
N ILE A 131 6.18 30.04 7.52
CA ILE A 131 6.56 29.09 8.55
C ILE A 131 8.00 29.35 9.00
N SER A 132 8.96 29.46 8.06
CA SER A 132 10.35 29.79 8.38
C SER A 132 10.46 31.10 9.14
N THR A 133 9.72 32.14 8.71
CA THR A 133 9.70 33.44 9.40
C THR A 133 9.09 33.34 10.80
N ALA A 134 8.06 32.52 10.99
CA ALA A 134 7.44 32.29 12.30
C ALA A 134 8.40 31.56 13.26
N PHE A 135 9.16 30.58 12.74
CA PHE A 135 10.15 29.84 13.50
C PHE A 135 11.40 30.66 13.84
N GLU A 136 11.85 31.56 12.95
CA GLU A 136 12.92 32.52 13.26
C GLU A 136 12.55 33.44 14.45
N LYS A 137 11.27 33.78 14.57
CA LYS A 137 10.74 34.59 15.68
C LYS A 137 10.46 33.77 16.94
N MET A 138 10.51 32.44 16.85
CA MET A 138 10.24 31.56 17.99
C MET A 138 11.45 31.56 18.92
N ASN A 139 11.28 32.15 20.10
CA ASN A 139 12.32 32.14 21.13
C ASN A 139 11.99 31.06 22.16
N ILE A 140 12.59 29.88 22.01
CA ILE A 140 12.44 28.78 22.97
C ILE A 140 13.43 29.03 24.12
N THR A 141 12.93 29.61 25.20
CA THR A 141 13.71 29.79 26.43
C THR A 141 13.57 28.56 27.32
N LEU A 142 14.65 27.82 27.53
CA LEU A 142 14.73 26.88 28.64
C LEU A 142 14.90 27.64 29.95
N ASN A 143 14.41 27.07 31.05
CA ASN A 143 14.71 27.61 32.37
C ASN A 143 16.24 27.59 32.57
N PRO A 144 16.80 28.67 33.14
CA PRO A 144 18.24 28.75 33.38
C PRO A 144 18.67 27.58 34.25
N ILE A 145 19.56 26.75 33.71
CA ILE A 145 20.14 25.61 34.43
C ILE A 145 21.20 26.21 35.36
N SER A 146 21.04 26.06 36.67
CA SER A 146 22.06 26.43 37.65
C SER A 146 22.60 25.16 38.28
N LEU A 147 23.84 24.78 37.93
CA LEU A 147 24.49 23.59 38.50
C LEU A 147 24.76 23.78 39.99
N LEU A 148 25.46 24.87 40.32
CA LEU A 148 25.89 25.24 41.67
C LEU A 148 25.82 26.76 41.80
N SER A 149 25.05 27.22 42.78
CA SER A 149 25.06 28.62 43.21
C SER A 149 26.40 29.01 43.83
N GLN A 150 26.72 30.30 43.83
CA GLN A 150 27.96 30.80 44.44
C GLN A 150 28.07 30.39 45.92
N THR A 151 26.96 30.47 46.67
CA THR A 151 26.89 30.04 48.07
C THR A 151 27.26 28.58 48.26
N GLN A 152 26.82 27.69 47.35
CA GLN A 152 27.15 26.27 47.42
C GLN A 152 28.62 26.02 47.08
N LYS A 153 29.18 26.75 46.11
CA LYS A 153 30.62 26.69 45.78
C LYS A 153 31.47 27.11 46.97
N ASP A 154 31.13 28.23 47.60
CA ASP A 154 31.83 28.75 48.76
C ASP A 154 31.70 27.78 49.95
N LEU A 155 30.53 27.17 50.17
CA LEU A 155 30.33 26.21 51.23
C LEU A 155 31.17 24.95 51.05
N LEU A 156 31.27 24.41 49.83
CA LEU A 156 32.12 23.26 49.51
C LEU A 156 33.60 23.57 49.72
N LEU A 157 34.05 24.73 49.24
CA LEU A 157 35.43 25.18 49.41
C LEU A 157 35.79 25.45 50.88
N ASN A 158 34.86 26.02 51.64
CA ASN A 158 35.05 26.25 53.07
C ASN A 158 35.03 24.94 53.84
N ALA A 159 34.17 23.98 53.47
CA ALA A 159 34.17 22.65 54.07
C ALA A 159 35.49 21.90 53.81
N SER A 160 36.05 21.97 52.60
CA SER A 160 37.34 21.34 52.28
C SER A 160 38.51 22.00 53.03
N ARG A 161 38.43 23.32 53.29
CA ARG A 161 39.40 24.05 54.10
C ARG A 161 39.24 23.78 55.59
N ALA A 162 38.02 23.63 56.09
CA ALA A 162 37.75 23.29 57.48
C ALA A 162 38.22 21.87 57.84
N GLY A 163 38.26 20.97 56.85
CA GLY A 163 38.81 19.63 56.98
C GLY A 163 40.34 19.54 57.04
N GLN A 164 41.06 20.67 56.98
CA GLN A 164 42.52 20.66 57.06
C GLN A 164 43.00 20.30 58.47
N PRO A 165 43.94 19.34 58.61
CA PRO A 165 44.50 18.99 59.90
C PRO A 165 45.30 20.17 60.50
N PRO A 166 45.50 20.18 61.83
CA PRO A 166 46.43 21.11 62.44
C PRO A 166 47.86 20.89 61.92
N ASN A 167 48.71 21.89 62.13
CA ASN A 167 50.11 21.77 61.77
C ASN A 167 50.82 20.75 62.68
N PHE A 168 51.12 19.58 62.13
CA PHE A 168 51.83 18.50 62.80
C PHE A 168 53.36 18.55 62.64
N THR A 169 53.95 19.62 62.08
CA THR A 169 55.41 19.71 61.86
C THR A 169 56.19 19.50 63.15
N LEU A 170 55.82 20.20 64.24
CA LEU A 170 56.48 20.03 65.55
C LEU A 170 56.24 18.64 66.14
N THR A 171 55.05 18.06 65.93
CA THR A 171 54.73 16.70 66.40
C THR A 171 55.57 15.66 65.65
N LEU A 172 55.74 15.81 64.34
CA LEU A 172 56.59 14.93 63.54
C LEU A 172 58.07 15.06 63.93
N GLU A 173 58.56 16.29 64.18
CA GLU A 173 59.91 16.52 64.70
C GLU A 173 60.12 15.84 66.05
N GLN A 174 59.14 15.91 66.95
CA GLN A 174 59.22 15.26 68.26
C GLN A 174 59.12 13.73 68.16
N LEU A 175 58.34 13.19 67.23
CA LEU A 175 58.26 11.75 66.95
C LEU A 175 59.54 11.17 66.36
N ASP A 176 60.37 12.02 65.72
CA ASP A 176 61.68 11.64 65.18
C ASP A 176 62.80 11.69 66.24
N GLN A 177 62.52 12.13 67.47
CA GLN A 177 63.47 12.11 68.57
C GLN A 177 63.48 10.76 69.30
N ASN A 178 64.64 10.40 69.86
CA ASN A 178 64.76 9.23 70.73
C ASN A 178 63.94 9.44 72.01
N VAL A 179 63.23 8.39 72.46
CA VAL A 179 62.40 8.42 73.67
C VAL A 179 63.24 8.70 74.93
N THR A 180 64.51 8.30 74.92
CA THR A 180 65.46 8.56 75.99
C THR A 180 66.59 9.49 75.53
N GLN A 181 67.04 10.37 76.43
CA GLN A 181 68.17 11.29 76.17
C GLN A 181 69.49 10.54 75.88
N ARG A 182 69.62 9.32 76.41
CA ARG A 182 70.75 8.43 76.20
C ARG A 182 70.23 7.03 75.91
N SER A 183 70.93 6.29 75.06
CA SER A 183 70.65 4.87 74.81
C SER A 183 70.72 4.11 76.14
N LEU A 184 69.62 3.43 76.50
CA LEU A 184 69.57 2.59 77.70
C LEU A 184 70.54 1.42 77.58
N LEU A 185 70.78 0.94 76.35
CA LEU A 185 71.77 -0.09 76.03
C LEU A 185 73.20 0.40 76.26
N ASP A 186 73.52 1.64 75.87
CA ASP A 186 74.85 2.24 76.06
C ASP A 186 75.11 2.47 77.55
N LEU A 187 74.10 2.96 78.28
CA LEU A 187 74.20 3.14 79.73
C LEU A 187 74.35 1.79 80.46
N ALA A 188 73.63 0.76 80.04
CA ALA A 188 73.80 -0.60 80.56
C ALA A 188 75.22 -1.13 80.32
N ALA A 189 75.78 -0.92 79.13
CA ALA A 189 77.15 -1.33 78.80
C ALA A 189 78.19 -0.57 79.64
N GLU A 190 77.99 0.72 79.91
CA GLU A 190 78.88 1.50 80.80
C GLU A 190 78.82 1.02 82.26
N LEU A 191 77.63 0.67 82.76
CA LEU A 191 77.48 0.12 84.11
C LEU A 191 78.18 -1.23 84.25
N GLU A 192 78.13 -2.09 83.23
CA GLU A 192 78.87 -3.35 83.19
C GLU A 192 80.38 -3.13 83.17
N GLN A 193 80.87 -2.21 82.33
CA GLN A 193 82.30 -1.83 82.31
C GLN A 193 82.77 -1.25 83.65
N LEU A 194 81.90 -0.54 84.36
CA LEU A 194 82.19 -0.04 85.70
C LEU A 194 82.19 -1.16 86.75
N ALA A 195 81.28 -2.13 86.60
CA ALA A 195 81.17 -3.31 87.47
C ALA A 195 82.45 -4.17 87.46
N GLU A 196 83.15 -4.24 86.33
CA GLU A 196 84.45 -4.94 86.20
C GLU A 196 85.59 -4.28 87.00
N LYS A 197 85.47 -2.99 87.35
CA LYS A 197 86.52 -2.18 87.96
C LYS A 197 86.34 -1.95 89.47
N VAL A 198 85.28 -2.48 90.08
CA VAL A 198 84.90 -2.26 91.49
C VAL A 198 84.89 -3.56 92.32
N GLY A 199 84.83 -3.42 93.66
CA GLY A 199 84.76 -4.56 94.59
C GLY A 199 83.44 -5.34 94.51
N THR A 200 83.46 -6.60 94.98
CA THR A 200 82.36 -7.59 94.83
C THR A 200 81.00 -7.12 95.36
N ASP A 201 80.97 -6.28 96.40
CA ASP A 201 79.71 -5.82 97.00
C ASP A 201 78.93 -4.83 96.10
N VAL A 202 79.63 -4.10 95.22
CA VAL A 202 79.01 -3.09 94.32
C VAL A 202 78.81 -3.66 92.92
N LYS A 203 79.63 -4.63 92.51
CA LYS A 203 79.58 -5.28 91.19
C LYS A 203 78.20 -5.86 90.87
N ASN A 204 77.64 -6.68 91.76
CA ASN A 204 76.34 -7.34 91.53
C ASN A 204 75.20 -6.33 91.37
N ASN A 205 75.24 -5.20 92.10
CA ASN A 205 74.24 -4.15 91.96
C ASN A 205 74.35 -3.42 90.62
N LEU A 206 75.57 -3.16 90.13
CA LEU A 206 75.77 -2.52 88.82
C LEU A 206 75.31 -3.44 87.67
N GLU A 207 75.60 -4.74 87.75
CA GLU A 207 75.12 -5.74 86.78
C GLU A 207 73.60 -5.93 86.81
N ASP A 208 72.96 -5.92 87.99
CA ASP A 208 71.49 -5.97 88.10
C ASP A 208 70.83 -4.72 87.49
N ASN A 209 71.38 -3.53 87.75
CA ASN A 209 70.90 -2.29 87.13
C ASN A 209 71.09 -2.29 85.61
N ALA A 210 72.22 -2.79 85.10
CA ALA A 210 72.44 -2.94 83.66
C ALA A 210 71.41 -3.88 83.01
N ARG A 211 71.10 -5.01 83.67
CA ARG A 211 70.05 -5.95 83.22
C ARG A 211 68.67 -5.28 83.17
N ARG A 212 68.29 -4.56 84.23
CA ARG A 212 67.02 -3.82 84.29
C ARG A 212 66.90 -2.77 83.19
N LEU A 213 68.00 -2.06 82.86
CA LEU A 213 68.01 -1.10 81.76
C LEU A 213 67.76 -1.77 80.40
N ARG A 214 68.33 -2.96 80.14
CA ARG A 214 68.06 -3.73 78.91
C ARG A 214 66.64 -4.29 78.87
N GLU A 215 66.11 -4.77 79.98
CA GLU A 215 64.71 -5.18 80.08
C GLU A 215 63.77 -4.01 79.80
N MET A 216 64.07 -2.83 80.35
CA MET A 216 63.31 -1.60 80.11
C MET A 216 63.38 -1.14 78.65
N ASP A 217 64.54 -1.23 78.01
CA ASP A 217 64.71 -0.94 76.57
C ASP A 217 63.87 -1.88 75.69
N ASN A 218 63.91 -3.19 75.96
CA ASN A 218 63.10 -4.19 75.26
C ASN A 218 61.59 -3.95 75.44
N LEU A 219 61.16 -3.62 76.67
CA LEU A 219 59.77 -3.25 76.95
C LEU A 219 59.36 -1.97 76.24
N MET A 220 60.26 -0.98 76.15
CA MET A 220 60.00 0.28 75.47
C MET A 220 59.88 0.07 73.96
N GLN A 221 60.76 -0.72 73.36
CA GLN A 221 60.73 -1.06 71.95
C GLN A 221 59.47 -1.86 71.59
N ALA A 222 59.09 -2.85 72.41
CA ALA A 222 57.90 -3.66 72.18
C ALA A 222 56.59 -2.86 72.29
N ASN A 223 56.52 -1.88 73.20
CA ASN A 223 55.29 -1.14 73.47
C ASN A 223 55.16 0.17 72.68
N PHE A 224 56.25 0.86 72.36
CA PHE A 224 56.18 2.21 71.75
C PHE A 224 56.58 2.26 70.27
N SER A 225 57.47 1.39 69.79
CA SER A 225 57.96 1.46 68.40
C SER A 225 56.84 1.36 67.36
N GLY A 226 55.95 0.36 67.51
CA GLY A 226 54.80 0.16 66.60
C GLY A 226 53.78 1.31 66.63
N PRO A 227 53.27 1.74 67.81
CA PRO A 227 52.35 2.87 67.91
C PRO A 227 52.93 4.20 67.42
N LEU A 228 54.21 4.49 67.69
CA LEU A 228 54.86 5.72 67.21
C LEU A 228 55.00 5.73 65.69
N GLN A 229 55.42 4.61 65.09
CA GLN A 229 55.47 4.48 63.63
C GLN A 229 54.08 4.59 62.99
N SER A 230 53.07 3.96 63.61
CA SER A 230 51.69 4.05 63.14
C SER A 230 51.14 5.48 63.24
N LEU A 231 51.45 6.20 64.32
CA LEU A 231 51.07 7.61 64.48
C LEU A 231 51.71 8.48 63.40
N LYS A 232 53.00 8.30 63.10
CA LYS A 232 53.69 9.01 62.01
C LYS A 232 53.02 8.75 60.66
N GLN A 233 52.70 7.51 60.34
CA GLN A 233 52.01 7.14 59.09
C GLN A 233 50.59 7.70 59.00
N ASN A 234 49.85 7.69 60.12
CA ASN A 234 48.50 8.25 60.19
C ASN A 234 48.53 9.77 60.01
N ILE A 235 49.50 10.48 60.61
CA ILE A 235 49.69 11.92 60.42
C ILE A 235 49.95 12.22 58.94
N HIS A 236 50.87 11.51 58.29
CA HIS A 236 51.15 11.71 56.86
C HIS A 236 49.93 11.41 55.97
N SER A 237 49.19 10.34 56.26
CA SER A 237 47.97 9.97 55.52
C SER A 237 46.87 11.02 55.65
N VAL A 238 46.69 11.60 56.83
CA VAL A 238 45.71 12.68 57.06
C VAL A 238 46.15 13.97 56.36
N GLN A 239 47.44 14.32 56.41
CA GLN A 239 47.98 15.50 55.71
C GLN A 239 47.82 15.40 54.19
N SER A 240 48.17 14.25 53.60
CA SER A 240 48.05 14.04 52.16
C SER A 240 46.58 13.94 51.72
N GLY A 241 45.74 13.22 52.48
CA GLY A 241 44.32 13.08 52.20
C GLY A 241 43.57 14.43 52.27
N ALA A 242 43.88 15.27 53.25
CA ALA A 242 43.27 16.60 53.36
C ALA A 242 43.70 17.55 52.25
N ALA A 243 44.99 17.53 51.85
CA ALA A 243 45.46 18.31 50.71
C ALA A 243 44.80 17.85 49.39
N GLN A 244 44.66 16.53 49.21
CA GLN A 244 43.97 15.95 48.06
C GLN A 244 42.49 16.33 48.03
N LEU A 245 41.80 16.32 49.18
CA LEU A 245 40.39 16.72 49.27
C LEU A 245 40.19 18.17 48.82
N GLU A 246 41.04 19.10 49.27
CA GLU A 246 40.96 20.50 48.82
C GLU A 246 41.26 20.63 47.32
N GLY A 247 42.29 19.93 46.83
CA GLY A 247 42.64 19.93 45.40
C GLY A 247 41.52 19.39 44.51
N GLN A 248 40.92 18.26 44.88
CA GLN A 248 39.79 17.66 44.16
C GLN A 248 38.52 18.52 44.24
N THR A 249 38.28 19.14 45.38
CA THR A 249 37.14 20.07 45.56
C THR A 249 37.28 21.26 44.61
N ARG A 250 38.46 21.88 44.53
CA ARG A 250 38.73 22.99 43.60
C ARG A 250 38.55 22.55 42.15
N ALA A 251 39.16 21.43 41.75
CA ALA A 251 39.04 20.92 40.38
C ALA A 251 37.58 20.62 39.99
N ALA A 252 36.78 20.08 40.91
CA ALA A 252 35.35 19.82 40.68
C ALA A 252 34.55 21.13 40.55
N LEU A 253 34.85 22.14 41.38
CA LEU A 253 34.21 23.47 41.30
C LEU A 253 34.58 24.21 40.00
N ASP A 254 35.82 24.08 39.55
CA ASP A 254 36.29 24.65 38.28
C ASP A 254 35.55 23.98 37.11
N LYS A 255 35.49 22.64 37.09
CA LYS A 255 34.76 21.89 36.06
C LYS A 255 33.27 22.21 36.02
N ALA A 256 32.65 22.36 37.19
CA ALA A 256 31.25 22.78 37.29
C ALA A 256 31.03 24.20 36.77
N SER A 257 32.00 25.10 36.97
CA SER A 257 31.94 26.48 36.45
C SER A 257 32.11 26.53 34.93
N GLU A 258 33.08 25.78 34.38
CA GLU A 258 33.23 25.62 32.92
C GLU A 258 31.95 25.04 32.28
N THR A 259 31.33 24.06 32.93
CA THR A 259 30.09 23.44 32.44
C THR A 259 28.92 24.44 32.48
N GLN A 260 28.84 25.25 33.54
CA GLN A 260 27.83 26.31 33.65
C GLN A 260 27.98 27.34 32.52
N GLU A 261 29.20 27.79 32.23
CA GLU A 261 29.49 28.75 31.16
C GLU A 261 29.17 28.17 29.77
N PHE A 262 29.52 26.90 29.53
CA PHE A 262 29.14 26.20 28.30
C PHE A 262 27.62 26.13 28.14
N LEU A 263 26.88 25.77 29.19
CA LEU A 263 25.43 25.71 29.14
C LEU A 263 24.81 27.09 28.87
N GLU A 264 25.34 28.16 29.44
CA GLU A 264 24.83 29.52 29.22
C GLU A 264 25.09 30.01 27.80
N MET A 265 26.24 29.70 27.21
CA MET A 265 26.59 30.12 25.85
C MET A 265 25.99 29.24 24.75
N GLU A 266 26.09 27.91 24.88
CA GLU A 266 25.78 26.99 23.78
C GLU A 266 24.34 26.50 23.77
N THR A 267 23.65 26.48 24.92
CA THR A 267 22.25 26.02 24.95
C THR A 267 21.34 26.80 24.00
N PRO A 268 21.38 28.15 23.92
CA PRO A 268 20.58 28.89 22.94
C PRO A 268 20.90 28.53 21.49
N ASN A 269 22.18 28.30 21.17
CA ASN A 269 22.62 27.92 19.82
C ASN A 269 22.14 26.51 19.46
N ILE A 270 22.28 25.56 20.39
CA ILE A 270 21.82 24.18 20.22
C ILE A 270 20.31 24.15 20.02
N ILE A 271 19.53 24.84 20.87
CA ILE A 271 18.08 24.91 20.71
C ILE A 271 17.72 25.47 19.34
N LYS A 272 18.36 26.58 18.92
CA LYS A 272 18.10 27.18 17.61
C LYS A 272 18.39 26.21 16.47
N ASN A 273 19.52 25.51 16.52
CA ASN A 273 19.93 24.58 15.49
C ASN A 273 19.02 23.34 15.41
N GLU A 274 18.72 22.72 16.56
CA GLU A 274 17.81 21.57 16.63
C GLU A 274 16.38 21.93 16.21
N THR A 275 15.90 23.12 16.57
CA THR A 275 14.60 23.63 16.14
C THR A 275 14.56 23.84 14.62
N TRP A 276 15.66 24.34 14.04
CA TRP A 276 15.76 24.53 12.59
C TRP A 276 15.83 23.20 11.83
N ALA A 277 16.61 22.24 12.33
CA ALA A 277 16.69 20.90 11.77
C ALA A 277 15.31 20.19 11.79
N PHE A 278 14.56 20.35 12.88
CA PHE A 278 13.19 19.85 12.98
C PHE A 278 12.25 20.50 11.95
N LEU A 279 12.36 21.81 11.76
CA LEU A 279 11.57 22.52 10.75
C LEU A 279 11.90 22.03 9.33
N GLU A 280 13.19 21.92 9.00
CA GLU A 280 13.65 21.43 7.70
C GLU A 280 13.10 20.03 7.41
N GLN A 281 13.14 19.15 8.42
CA GLN A 281 12.56 17.80 8.31
C GLN A 281 11.03 17.84 8.09
N LEU A 282 10.31 18.73 8.76
CA LEU A 282 8.88 18.90 8.55
C LEU A 282 8.56 19.38 7.12
N LEU A 283 9.31 20.37 6.63
CA LEU A 283 9.14 20.90 5.26
C LEU A 283 9.42 19.82 4.21
N ASP A 284 10.47 19.01 4.40
CA ASP A 284 10.80 17.88 3.53
C ASP A 284 9.67 16.83 3.46
N PHE A 285 8.99 16.56 4.59
CA PHE A 285 7.80 15.71 4.58
C PHE A 285 6.66 16.29 3.73
N PHE A 286 6.40 17.59 3.81
CA PHE A 286 5.37 18.24 3.00
C PHE A 286 5.73 18.23 1.51
N GLU A 287 6.97 18.53 1.16
CA GLU A 287 7.48 18.47 -0.21
C GLU A 287 7.35 17.06 -0.79
N THR A 288 7.80 16.06 -0.03
CA THR A 288 7.69 14.65 -0.41
C THR A 288 6.23 14.22 -0.60
N TYR A 289 5.34 14.62 0.30
CA TYR A 289 3.92 14.29 0.21
C TYR A 289 3.26 14.93 -1.01
N ILE A 290 3.58 16.19 -1.32
CA ILE A 290 3.03 16.89 -2.48
C ILE A 290 3.55 16.27 -3.77
N SER A 291 4.84 15.95 -3.84
CA SER A 291 5.42 15.24 -4.99
C SER A 291 4.74 13.89 -5.22
N TRP A 292 4.54 13.12 -4.15
CA TRP A 292 3.78 11.87 -4.19
C TRP A 292 2.33 12.10 -4.66
N ALA A 293 1.63 13.10 -4.12
CA ALA A 293 0.24 13.39 -4.47
C ALA A 293 0.12 13.79 -5.95
N LYS A 294 1.02 14.62 -6.47
CA LYS A 294 1.10 14.99 -7.89
C LYS A 294 1.29 13.76 -8.77
N SER A 295 2.26 12.89 -8.44
CA SER A 295 2.49 11.65 -9.19
C SER A 295 1.27 10.73 -9.13
N LYS A 296 0.66 10.52 -7.96
CA LYS A 296 -0.53 9.67 -7.85
C LYS A 296 -1.72 10.22 -8.62
N LEU A 297 -2.02 11.50 -8.52
CA LEU A 297 -3.13 12.14 -9.24
C LEU A 297 -2.92 12.08 -10.76
N THR A 298 -1.69 12.29 -11.22
CA THR A 298 -1.38 12.32 -12.66
C THR A 298 -1.25 10.94 -13.27
N GLU A 299 -0.88 9.88 -12.54
CA GLU A 299 -0.53 8.58 -13.12
C GLU A 299 -1.43 7.43 -12.67
N ASP A 300 -1.82 7.40 -11.40
CA ASP A 300 -2.41 6.20 -10.79
C ASP A 300 -3.88 6.36 -10.42
N VAL A 301 -4.31 7.58 -10.13
CA VAL A 301 -5.70 7.87 -9.78
C VAL A 301 -6.54 7.93 -11.06
N ALA A 302 -7.74 7.34 -10.99
CA ALA A 302 -8.73 7.35 -12.06
C ALA A 302 -8.18 6.85 -13.41
N ARG A 303 -7.53 5.68 -13.41
CA ARG A 303 -7.21 4.95 -14.65
C ARG A 303 -8.47 4.62 -15.43
N CYS A 304 -8.46 4.86 -16.74
CA CYS A 304 -9.69 4.79 -17.55
C CYS A 304 -9.87 3.49 -18.34
N LYS A 305 -9.03 2.47 -18.13
CA LYS A 305 -9.23 1.14 -18.72
C LYS A 305 -10.61 0.52 -18.45
N PRO A 306 -11.19 0.62 -17.23
CA PRO A 306 -12.54 0.08 -16.99
C PRO A 306 -13.62 0.76 -17.84
N ILE A 307 -13.43 2.03 -18.20
CA ILE A 307 -14.35 2.78 -19.05
C ILE A 307 -14.26 2.26 -20.49
N ALA A 308 -13.04 2.14 -21.03
CA ALA A 308 -12.83 1.56 -22.36
C ALA A 308 -13.40 0.14 -22.44
N GLN A 309 -13.12 -0.71 -21.45
CA GLN A 309 -13.67 -2.07 -21.38
C GLN A 309 -15.19 -2.10 -21.30
N SER A 310 -15.82 -1.14 -20.62
CA SER A 310 -17.27 -1.06 -20.56
C SER A 310 -17.87 -0.73 -21.94
N LEU A 311 -17.23 0.16 -22.71
CA LEU A 311 -17.64 0.46 -24.09
C LEU A 311 -17.45 -0.75 -25.01
N ASP A 312 -16.34 -1.46 -24.88
CA ASP A 312 -16.07 -2.70 -25.64
C ASP A 312 -17.12 -3.76 -25.32
N ASN A 313 -17.48 -3.92 -24.05
CA ASN A 313 -18.53 -4.86 -23.65
C ASN A 313 -19.90 -4.48 -24.22
N VAL A 314 -20.22 -3.18 -24.28
CA VAL A 314 -21.48 -2.71 -24.89
C VAL A 314 -21.49 -2.98 -26.38
N GLU A 315 -20.37 -2.77 -27.08
CA GLU A 315 -20.21 -3.14 -28.49
C GLU A 315 -20.46 -4.63 -28.69
N VAL A 316 -19.76 -5.48 -27.93
CA VAL A 316 -19.88 -6.94 -28.03
C VAL A 316 -21.33 -7.39 -27.76
N ILE A 317 -21.98 -6.86 -26.72
CA ILE A 317 -23.39 -7.21 -26.41
C ILE A 317 -24.34 -6.76 -27.52
N GLY A 318 -24.19 -5.51 -27.99
CA GLY A 318 -25.08 -4.94 -29.00
C GLY A 318 -24.90 -5.60 -30.37
N CYS A 319 -23.65 -5.78 -30.80
CA CYS A 319 -23.31 -6.20 -32.15
C CYS A 319 -23.17 -7.71 -32.27
N ASP A 320 -22.34 -8.35 -31.45
CA ASP A 320 -22.06 -9.79 -31.61
C ASP A 320 -23.18 -10.67 -31.03
N TYR A 321 -23.91 -10.21 -30.01
CA TYR A 321 -25.00 -11.00 -29.44
C TYR A 321 -26.36 -10.62 -30.00
N ILE A 322 -26.78 -9.35 -29.89
CA ILE A 322 -28.12 -8.94 -30.32
C ILE A 322 -28.20 -8.91 -31.84
N MET A 323 -27.26 -8.21 -32.48
CA MET A 323 -27.34 -7.95 -33.92
C MET A 323 -27.15 -9.21 -34.75
N ASP A 324 -26.16 -10.03 -34.41
CA ASP A 324 -25.97 -11.33 -35.07
C ASP A 324 -27.16 -12.27 -34.84
N SER A 325 -27.81 -12.23 -33.68
CA SER A 325 -29.04 -13.00 -33.43
C SER A 325 -30.20 -12.52 -34.31
N VAL A 326 -30.39 -11.21 -34.46
CA VAL A 326 -31.40 -10.64 -35.37
C VAL A 326 -31.07 -11.02 -36.82
N ASN A 327 -29.79 -11.02 -37.18
CA ASN A 327 -29.33 -11.42 -38.50
C ASN A 327 -29.61 -12.90 -38.79
N ALA A 328 -29.28 -13.78 -37.85
CA ALA A 328 -29.61 -15.20 -37.95
C ALA A 328 -31.12 -15.45 -37.99
N PHE A 329 -31.91 -14.66 -37.24
CA PHE A 329 -33.37 -14.77 -37.20
C PHE A 329 -34.01 -14.44 -38.55
N TRP A 330 -33.71 -13.27 -39.14
CA TRP A 330 -34.30 -12.91 -40.44
C TRP A 330 -33.80 -13.83 -41.55
N PHE A 331 -32.53 -14.26 -41.49
CA PHE A 331 -31.97 -15.20 -42.48
C PHE A 331 -32.71 -16.54 -42.46
N SER A 332 -32.97 -17.08 -41.26
CA SER A 332 -33.72 -18.32 -41.08
C SER A 332 -35.16 -18.20 -41.58
N LEU A 333 -35.86 -17.13 -41.19
CA LEU A 333 -37.24 -16.89 -41.63
C LEU A 333 -37.33 -16.60 -43.13
N GLY A 334 -36.35 -15.92 -43.71
CA GLY A 334 -36.24 -15.69 -45.15
C GLY A 334 -36.17 -17.02 -45.91
N TRP A 335 -35.38 -17.97 -45.43
CA TRP A 335 -35.29 -19.30 -46.01
C TRP A 335 -36.61 -20.08 -45.89
N CYS A 336 -37.29 -19.99 -44.73
CA CYS A 336 -38.63 -20.54 -44.57
C CYS A 336 -39.63 -19.95 -45.58
N THR A 337 -39.55 -18.63 -45.82
CA THR A 337 -40.40 -17.92 -46.80
C THR A 337 -40.14 -18.43 -48.21
N LEU A 338 -38.87 -18.59 -48.59
CA LEU A 338 -38.45 -19.06 -49.91
C LEU A 338 -38.98 -20.46 -50.19
N PHE A 339 -38.90 -21.38 -49.21
CA PHE A 339 -39.43 -22.74 -49.36
C PHE A 339 -40.96 -22.86 -49.20
N LEU A 340 -41.63 -21.83 -48.70
CA LEU A 340 -43.08 -21.85 -48.54
C LEU A 340 -43.81 -21.90 -49.90
N LEU A 341 -43.30 -21.22 -50.92
CA LEU A 341 -43.87 -21.24 -52.28
C LEU A 341 -43.84 -22.65 -52.93
N PRO A 342 -42.70 -23.35 -53.06
CA PRO A 342 -42.69 -24.71 -53.59
C PRO A 342 -43.48 -25.68 -52.71
N SER A 343 -43.47 -25.48 -51.38
CA SER A 343 -44.24 -26.30 -50.44
C SER A 343 -45.75 -26.18 -50.67
N ILE A 344 -46.27 -24.98 -50.95
CA ILE A 344 -47.69 -24.79 -51.29
C ILE A 344 -48.05 -25.57 -52.56
N ILE A 345 -47.23 -25.48 -53.62
CA ILE A 345 -47.48 -26.16 -54.89
C ILE A 345 -47.54 -27.68 -54.67
N LEU A 346 -46.57 -28.23 -53.94
CA LEU A 346 -46.53 -29.65 -53.61
C LEU A 346 -47.71 -30.07 -52.73
N ALA A 347 -48.05 -29.28 -51.71
CA ALA A 347 -49.18 -29.55 -50.82
C ALA A 347 -50.52 -29.60 -51.57
N VAL A 348 -50.77 -28.67 -52.49
CA VAL A 348 -51.98 -28.67 -53.33
C VAL A 348 -52.02 -29.90 -54.25
N ARG A 349 -50.88 -30.27 -54.86
CA ARG A 349 -50.78 -31.45 -55.72
C ARG A 349 -51.02 -32.74 -54.94
N ILE A 350 -50.41 -32.89 -53.77
CA ILE A 350 -50.54 -34.08 -52.91
C ILE A 350 -51.94 -34.15 -52.30
N ALA A 351 -52.52 -33.02 -51.89
CA ALA A 351 -53.88 -32.97 -51.36
C ALA A 351 -54.91 -33.57 -52.31
N LYS A 352 -54.76 -33.35 -53.64
CA LYS A 352 -55.61 -33.99 -54.66
C LYS A 352 -55.54 -35.52 -54.63
N PHE A 353 -54.38 -36.10 -54.30
CA PHE A 353 -54.19 -37.54 -54.18
C PHE A 353 -54.61 -38.12 -52.83
N TYR A 354 -54.73 -37.31 -51.79
CA TYR A 354 -55.11 -37.77 -50.45
C TYR A 354 -56.60 -37.58 -50.13
N ARG A 355 -57.24 -36.54 -50.68
CA ARG A 355 -58.65 -36.21 -50.40
C ARG A 355 -59.61 -37.18 -51.10
N ARG A 356 -60.66 -37.64 -50.42
CA ARG A 356 -61.70 -38.51 -50.99
C ARG A 356 -62.63 -37.69 -51.88
N MET A 357 -62.96 -38.18 -53.08
CA MET A 357 -63.94 -37.54 -53.96
C MET A 357 -65.34 -38.09 -53.69
N ASN A 358 -66.37 -37.25 -53.85
CA ASN A 358 -67.76 -37.65 -53.60
C ASN A 358 -68.37 -38.43 -54.78
N PHE A 359 -67.84 -38.24 -55.99
CA PHE A 359 -68.34 -38.87 -57.21
C PHE A 359 -67.16 -39.40 -58.03
N ALA A 360 -67.35 -40.55 -58.68
CA ALA A 360 -66.44 -41.08 -59.68
C ALA A 360 -67.23 -41.20 -61.00
N ASP A 361 -66.71 -40.61 -62.06
CA ASP A 361 -67.27 -40.82 -63.40
C ASP A 361 -67.00 -42.27 -63.81
N VAL A 362 -68.03 -43.10 -63.71
CA VAL A 362 -67.99 -44.47 -64.23
C VAL A 362 -68.17 -44.37 -65.74
N TYR A 363 -67.08 -44.52 -66.50
CA TYR A 363 -67.18 -44.73 -67.95
C TYR A 363 -67.86 -46.09 -68.18
N ARG A 364 -69.16 -46.10 -68.49
CA ARG A 364 -69.86 -47.31 -68.94
C ARG A 364 -69.38 -47.64 -70.35
N PRO A 365 -68.72 -48.78 -70.60
CA PRO A 365 -68.63 -49.28 -71.97
C PRO A 365 -70.05 -49.58 -72.48
N PRO A 366 -70.34 -49.40 -73.78
CA PRO A 366 -71.67 -49.69 -74.33
C PRO A 366 -72.02 -51.15 -74.08
N ALA A 367 -73.23 -51.38 -73.55
CA ALA A 367 -73.72 -52.70 -73.20
C ALA A 367 -73.88 -53.57 -74.45
N PHE A 368 -73.05 -54.62 -74.57
CA PHE A 368 -73.30 -55.70 -75.53
C PHE A 368 -74.51 -56.49 -75.04
N ASN A 369 -75.64 -56.31 -75.72
CA ASN A 369 -76.83 -57.14 -75.53
C ASN A 369 -76.56 -58.58 -76.01
N ASN A 370 -76.77 -59.53 -75.11
CA ASN A 370 -76.74 -60.96 -75.38
C ASN A 370 -77.87 -61.34 -76.36
N TYR A 371 -77.54 -61.53 -77.65
CA TYR A 371 -78.42 -62.23 -78.58
C TYR A 371 -78.13 -63.74 -78.54
N LYS A 372 -79.11 -64.52 -78.07
CA LYS A 372 -79.19 -65.96 -78.28
C LYS A 372 -79.43 -66.23 -79.77
N ILE A 373 -78.47 -66.85 -80.44
CA ILE A 373 -78.63 -67.36 -81.81
C ILE A 373 -79.37 -68.71 -81.73
N PRO A 374 -80.50 -68.91 -82.45
CA PRO A 374 -81.18 -70.20 -82.48
C PRO A 374 -80.37 -71.23 -83.29
N ARG A 375 -80.21 -72.45 -82.76
CA ARG A 375 -79.69 -73.60 -83.51
C ARG A 375 -80.79 -74.14 -84.46
N PRO A 376 -80.49 -74.41 -85.73
CA PRO A 376 -81.41 -75.12 -86.61
C PRO A 376 -81.43 -76.63 -86.28
N ALA A 377 -82.63 -77.22 -86.26
CA ALA A 377 -82.82 -78.66 -86.24
C ALA A 377 -82.81 -79.23 -87.68
N THR A 378 -82.17 -80.39 -87.79
CA THR A 378 -81.77 -81.18 -88.97
C THR A 378 -82.89 -81.77 -89.82
N ARG A 379 -82.59 -82.14 -91.08
CA ARG A 379 -83.32 -83.20 -91.80
C ARG A 379 -82.40 -84.06 -92.70
N HIS A 380 -82.39 -85.35 -92.34
CA HIS A 380 -81.96 -86.58 -93.03
C HIS A 380 -80.51 -86.75 -93.49
#